data_AF-A0A959C6Q8-F1
#
_entry.id   AF-A0A959C6Q8-F1
#
_cell.length_a   1.000
_cell.length_b   1.000
_cell.length_c   1.000
_cell.angle_alpha   90.00
_cell.angle_beta   90.00
_cell.angle_gamma   90.00
#
_symmetry.space_group_name_H-M   'P 1'
#
loop_
_entity.id
_entity.type
_entity.pdbx_description
1 polymer ?
#
loop_
_entity_poly.entity_id
_entity_poly.type
_entity_poly.pdbx_seq_one_letter_code
_entity_poly.pdbx_strand_id
1 'polypeptide(L)'
;MPSNLYDIEPIERYLLGQMEPAERVAFEALLQADEGHRAEVENYRRLFGGFAAIRSEAFRKLALLWEAEADAASDEVELIEWYLNGQLQGPGRNAFEERMLSDEHLAGEVEAYRQLHYGFSAARSEVFRDKLEGWESAKSSPVALKAASRRPLLYRIAAAAAAVLLLAGFGLNWYANSHYSRPALVASYYQPPRSETIMGNDQPTLTTIAQQFTRANELFQKQHYAEAYQAFDGLLGSLPAAGLDKFNHQYFLEQSEWNRLLAAMAMDTPPLDPAGEARRIAGADGHEFQAEAKRLSRQLQSVWYKWAN
;
A
#
# COMPACT_ATOMS: atom_id res chain seq x y z
N MET A 1 -9.19 41.36 -3.54
CA MET A 1 -8.40 41.72 -2.35
C MET A 1 -7.24 40.75 -2.29
N PRO A 2 -6.00 41.20 -2.02
CA PRO A 2 -4.88 40.28 -1.88
C PRO A 2 -5.17 39.38 -0.67
N SER A 3 -5.29 38.08 -0.91
CA SER A 3 -5.27 37.07 0.13
C SER A 3 -3.86 37.10 0.74
N ASN A 4 -3.66 37.92 1.77
CA ASN A 4 -2.51 37.74 2.64
C ASN A 4 -2.70 36.36 3.27
N LEU A 5 -2.02 35.37 2.70
CA LEU A 5 -1.73 34.13 3.41
C LEU A 5 -1.05 34.55 4.70
N TYR A 6 -1.80 34.50 5.80
CA TYR A 6 -1.27 34.85 7.10
C TYR A 6 -0.12 33.90 7.39
N ASP A 7 1.01 34.48 7.77
CA ASP A 7 2.14 33.71 8.25
C ASP A 7 1.67 32.94 9.51
N ILE A 8 1.91 31.64 9.52
CA ILE A 8 1.52 30.74 10.60
C ILE A 8 2.41 30.96 11.84
N GLU A 9 3.63 31.44 11.63
CA GLU A 9 4.66 31.55 12.66
C GLU A 9 4.25 32.38 13.89
N PRO A 10 3.57 33.54 13.76
CA PRO A 10 3.06 34.29 14.91
C PRO A 10 1.98 33.53 15.71
N ILE A 11 1.11 32.76 15.05
CA ILE A 11 0.08 31.95 15.73
C ILE A 11 0.74 30.86 16.57
N GLU A 12 1.73 30.17 16.00
CA GLU A 12 2.47 29.11 16.71
C GLU A 12 3.23 29.67 17.92
N ARG A 13 4.00 30.75 17.72
CA ARG A 13 4.74 31.38 18.82
C ARG A 13 3.81 31.88 19.92
N TYR A 14 2.64 32.41 19.57
CA TYR A 14 1.62 32.81 20.54
C TYR A 14 1.09 31.62 21.34
N LEU A 15 0.68 30.54 20.66
CA LEU A 15 0.11 29.35 21.30
C LEU A 15 1.13 28.56 22.14
N LEU A 16 2.41 28.59 21.76
CA LEU A 16 3.51 27.96 22.50
C LEU A 16 4.05 28.84 23.64
N GLY A 17 3.58 30.08 23.78
CA GLY A 17 4.07 31.02 24.79
C GLY A 17 5.50 31.52 24.53
N GLN A 18 5.91 31.56 23.25
CA GLN A 18 7.24 31.96 22.78
C GLN A 18 7.28 33.39 22.17
N MET A 19 6.18 34.13 22.29
CA MET A 19 6.15 35.55 21.94
C MET A 19 6.74 36.42 23.06
N GLU A 20 7.50 37.44 22.68
CA GLU A 20 7.97 38.46 23.62
C GLU A 20 6.79 39.26 24.18
N PRO A 21 6.85 39.82 25.40
CA PRO A 21 5.71 40.47 26.03
C PRO A 21 5.09 41.61 25.20
N ALA A 22 5.92 42.42 24.54
CA ALA A 22 5.45 43.53 23.70
C ALA A 22 4.77 43.03 22.41
N GLU A 23 5.32 41.98 21.80
CA GLU A 23 4.78 41.32 20.61
C GLU A 23 3.43 40.65 20.92
N ARG A 24 3.34 39.99 22.08
CA ARG A 24 2.11 39.36 22.55
C ARG A 24 0.97 40.38 22.73
N VAL A 25 1.24 41.54 23.32
CA VAL A 25 0.23 42.60 23.49
C VAL A 25 -0.27 43.10 22.13
N ALA A 26 0.63 43.28 21.16
CA ALA A 26 0.25 43.67 19.81
C ALA A 26 -0.58 42.60 19.09
N PHE A 27 -0.20 41.33 19.26
CA PHE A 27 -0.94 40.19 18.69
C PHE A 27 -2.32 40.01 19.34
N GLU A 28 -2.45 40.18 20.65
CA GLU A 28 -3.74 40.15 21.34
C GLU A 28 -4.66 41.30 20.89
N ALA A 29 -4.11 42.50 20.65
CA ALA A 29 -4.87 43.60 20.07
C ALA A 29 -5.36 43.28 18.64
N LEU A 30 -4.54 42.59 17.83
CA LEU A 30 -4.94 42.10 16.51
C LEU A 30 -6.11 41.09 16.61
N LEU A 31 -6.04 40.13 17.54
CA LEU A 31 -7.12 39.16 17.78
C LEU A 31 -8.43 39.80 18.28
N GLN A 32 -8.36 40.95 18.94
CA GLN A 32 -9.55 41.72 19.31
C GLN A 32 -10.15 42.45 18.12
N ALA A 33 -9.30 43.02 17.25
CA ALA A 33 -9.72 43.80 16.09
C ALA A 33 -10.25 42.95 14.93
N ASP A 34 -9.76 41.71 14.77
CA ASP A 34 -10.08 40.84 13.63
C ASP A 34 -10.66 39.47 14.08
N GLU A 35 -11.93 39.24 13.71
CA GLU A 35 -12.64 37.99 13.98
C GLU A 35 -12.07 36.79 13.20
N GLY A 36 -11.53 37.02 11.99
CA GLY A 36 -10.90 35.99 11.17
C GLY A 36 -9.63 35.45 11.82
N HIS A 37 -8.76 36.33 12.30
CA HIS A 37 -7.55 35.92 13.05
C HIS A 37 -7.90 35.17 14.33
N ARG A 38 -8.97 35.57 15.02
CA ARG A 38 -9.44 34.87 16.22
C ARG A 38 -9.91 33.44 15.91
N ALA A 39 -10.68 33.27 14.84
CA ALA A 39 -11.13 31.96 14.38
C ALA A 39 -9.96 31.06 13.97
N GLU A 40 -8.95 31.63 13.30
CA GLU A 40 -7.75 30.90 12.90
C GLU A 40 -6.92 30.44 14.11
N VAL A 41 -6.66 31.32 15.08
CA VAL A 41 -5.97 30.94 16.33
C VAL A 41 -6.72 29.85 17.09
N GLU A 42 -8.06 29.86 17.09
CA GLU A 42 -8.84 28.78 17.70
C GLU A 42 -8.74 27.45 16.95
N ASN A 43 -8.69 27.47 15.62
CA ASN A 43 -8.47 26.26 14.83
C ASN A 43 -7.11 25.64 15.16
N TYR A 44 -6.04 26.44 15.21
CA TYR A 44 -4.73 25.98 15.62
C TYR A 44 -4.73 25.50 17.07
N ARG A 45 -5.42 26.20 17.99
CA ARG A 45 -5.54 25.77 19.39
C ARG A 45 -6.20 24.39 19.52
N ARG A 46 -7.25 24.11 18.75
CA ARG A 46 -7.88 22.78 18.71
C ARG A 46 -6.94 21.72 18.17
N LEU A 47 -6.20 22.03 17.11
CA LEU A 47 -5.23 21.12 16.49
C LEU A 47 -4.04 20.81 17.42
N PHE A 48 -3.44 21.83 18.03
CA PHE A 48 -2.39 21.67 19.05
C PHE A 48 -2.91 21.01 20.34
N GLY A 49 -4.17 21.28 20.72
CA GLY A 49 -4.85 20.59 21.82
C GLY A 49 -5.06 19.10 21.53
N GLY A 50 -5.41 18.76 20.29
CA GLY A 50 -5.45 17.37 19.80
C GLY A 50 -4.09 16.69 19.87
N PHE A 51 -3.01 17.37 19.47
CA PHE A 51 -1.65 16.85 19.61
C PHE A 51 -1.20 16.71 21.07
N ALA A 52 -1.61 17.62 21.95
CA ALA A 52 -1.36 17.47 23.38
C ALA A 52 -2.15 16.29 23.98
N ALA A 53 -3.36 16.04 23.50
CA ALA A 53 -4.15 14.85 23.86
C ALA A 53 -3.54 13.55 23.30
N ILE A 54 -2.91 13.59 22.12
CA ILE A 54 -2.10 12.49 21.55
C ILE A 54 -0.84 12.24 22.41
N ARG A 55 -0.30 13.27 23.08
CA ARG A 55 0.78 13.09 24.08
C ARG A 55 0.28 12.59 25.44
N SER A 56 -1.04 12.41 25.62
CA SER A 56 -1.58 11.87 26.86
C SER A 56 -1.11 10.44 27.11
N GLU A 57 -1.00 10.06 28.37
CA GLU A 57 -0.58 8.73 28.79
C GLU A 57 -1.52 7.63 28.24
N ALA A 58 -2.79 7.94 28.02
CA ALA A 58 -3.77 7.02 27.45
C ALA A 58 -3.50 6.72 25.97
N PHE A 59 -3.15 7.73 25.18
CA PHE A 59 -2.77 7.53 23.79
C PHE A 59 -1.38 6.89 23.66
N ARG A 60 -0.42 7.21 24.55
CA ARG A 60 0.84 6.44 24.62
C ARG A 60 0.60 4.97 24.92
N LYS A 61 -0.33 4.63 25.81
CA LYS A 61 -0.69 3.24 26.10
C LYS A 61 -1.31 2.54 24.90
N LEU A 62 -2.16 3.24 24.13
CA LEU A 62 -2.77 2.72 22.89
C LEU A 62 -1.76 2.58 21.74
N ALA A 63 -0.88 3.57 21.57
CA ALA A 63 0.19 3.54 20.58
C ALA A 63 1.22 2.44 20.91
N LEU A 64 1.59 2.27 22.18
CA LEU A 64 2.40 1.12 22.63
C LEU A 64 1.68 -0.21 22.44
N LEU A 65 0.34 -0.25 22.46
CA LEU A 65 -0.46 -1.44 22.19
C LEU A 65 -0.46 -1.79 20.69
N TRP A 66 -0.61 -0.80 19.82
CA TRP A 66 -0.55 -0.97 18.37
C TRP A 66 0.87 -1.22 17.86
N GLU A 67 1.88 -0.60 18.49
CA GLU A 67 3.29 -0.87 18.25
C GLU A 67 3.65 -2.27 18.77
N ALA A 68 3.14 -2.70 19.93
CA ALA A 68 3.28 -4.10 20.36
C ALA A 68 2.55 -5.11 19.45
N GLU A 69 1.43 -4.75 18.83
CA GLU A 69 0.73 -5.61 17.86
C GLU A 69 1.43 -5.67 16.49
N ALA A 70 2.04 -4.56 16.05
CA ALA A 70 2.80 -4.49 14.80
C ALA A 70 4.22 -5.07 14.93
N ASP A 71 4.87 -4.85 16.08
CA ASP A 71 6.17 -5.41 16.42
C ASP A 71 6.05 -6.89 16.77
N ALA A 72 4.94 -7.37 17.36
CA ALA A 72 4.77 -8.81 17.65
C ALA A 72 4.92 -9.70 16.40
N ALA A 73 4.47 -9.27 15.22
CA ALA A 73 4.65 -10.06 13.99
C ALA A 73 6.09 -10.05 13.45
N SER A 74 6.86 -8.98 13.69
CA SER A 74 8.29 -8.89 13.31
C SER A 74 9.19 -9.55 14.36
N ASP A 75 8.88 -9.33 15.63
CA ASP A 75 9.56 -9.86 16.81
C ASP A 75 9.35 -11.37 16.95
N GLU A 76 8.20 -11.91 16.55
CA GLU A 76 7.93 -13.35 16.60
C GLU A 76 8.83 -14.13 15.64
N VAL A 77 9.07 -13.59 14.44
CA VAL A 77 10.06 -14.17 13.50
C VAL A 77 11.46 -14.12 14.09
N GLU A 78 11.87 -12.98 14.65
CA GLU A 78 13.21 -12.85 15.26
C GLU A 78 13.38 -13.77 16.49
N LEU A 79 12.33 -13.94 17.30
CA LEU A 79 12.34 -14.86 18.45
C LEU A 79 12.44 -16.33 18.01
N ILE A 80 11.73 -16.72 16.93
CA ILE A 80 11.82 -18.05 16.33
C ILE A 80 13.26 -18.30 15.87
N GLU A 81 13.88 -17.33 15.20
CA GLU A 81 15.28 -17.44 14.75
C GLU A 81 16.26 -17.57 15.92
N TRP A 82 16.14 -16.73 16.96
CA TRP A 82 16.99 -16.83 18.16
C TRP A 82 16.81 -18.16 18.88
N TYR A 83 15.58 -18.67 18.96
CA TYR A 83 15.30 -19.97 19.56
C TYR A 83 15.95 -21.12 18.76
N LEU A 84 15.75 -21.16 17.43
CA LEU A 84 16.30 -22.21 16.57
C LEU A 84 17.84 -22.18 16.48
N ASN A 85 18.43 -20.99 16.60
CA ASN A 85 19.89 -20.82 16.65
C ASN A 85 20.49 -21.07 18.05
N GLY A 86 19.68 -21.39 19.06
CA GLY A 86 20.13 -21.61 20.45
C GLY A 86 20.64 -20.34 21.15
N GLN A 87 20.31 -19.17 20.60
CA GLN A 87 20.65 -17.86 21.17
C GLN A 87 19.70 -17.49 22.32
N LEU A 88 18.49 -18.04 22.32
CA LEU A 88 17.56 -17.92 23.44
C LEU A 88 17.98 -18.87 24.57
N GLN A 89 18.27 -18.32 25.76
CA GLN A 89 18.77 -19.09 26.92
C GLN A 89 18.01 -18.77 28.20
N GLY A 90 18.11 -19.69 29.18
CA GLY A 90 17.60 -19.49 30.53
C GLY A 90 16.09 -19.19 30.57
N PRO A 91 15.65 -18.19 31.36
CA PRO A 91 14.22 -17.88 31.52
C PRO A 91 13.50 -17.56 30.20
N GLY A 92 14.17 -16.89 29.26
CA GLY A 92 13.55 -16.53 27.96
C GLY A 92 13.25 -17.75 27.10
N ARG A 93 14.13 -18.76 27.12
CA ARG A 93 13.91 -20.03 26.42
C ARG A 93 12.74 -20.81 27.01
N ASN A 94 12.67 -20.90 28.34
CA ASN A 94 11.60 -21.61 29.02
C ASN A 94 10.23 -20.97 28.75
N ALA A 95 10.15 -19.64 28.75
CA ALA A 95 8.92 -18.91 28.45
C ALA A 95 8.46 -19.14 26.99
N PHE A 96 9.40 -19.19 26.05
CA PHE A 96 9.09 -19.47 24.65
C PHE A 96 8.64 -20.92 24.43
N GLU A 97 9.31 -21.89 25.08
CA GLU A 97 8.91 -23.30 25.06
C GLU A 97 7.51 -23.51 25.70
N GLU A 98 7.21 -22.82 26.79
CA GLU A 98 5.89 -22.83 27.41
C GLU A 98 4.83 -22.21 26.48
N ARG A 99 5.16 -21.10 25.81
CA ARG A 99 4.25 -20.46 24.83
C ARG A 99 3.94 -21.40 23.66
N MET A 100 4.95 -22.09 23.10
CA MET A 100 4.77 -23.11 22.05
C MET A 100 3.87 -24.28 22.48
N LEU A 101 3.81 -24.62 23.79
CA LEU A 101 2.90 -25.66 24.28
C LEU A 101 1.45 -25.17 24.35
N SER A 102 1.25 -23.87 24.58
CA SER A 102 -0.08 -23.26 24.69
C SER A 102 -0.62 -22.67 23.38
N ASP A 103 0.25 -22.38 22.42
CA ASP A 103 -0.06 -21.70 21.16
C ASP A 103 0.31 -22.60 19.97
N GLU A 104 -0.73 -23.22 19.38
CA GLU A 104 -0.59 -24.12 18.23
C GLU A 104 -0.12 -23.40 16.96
N HIS A 105 -0.42 -22.11 16.80
CA HIS A 105 0.01 -21.32 15.66
C HIS A 105 1.53 -21.12 15.69
N LEU A 106 2.05 -20.63 16.81
CA LEU A 106 3.49 -20.44 17.03
C LEU A 106 4.26 -21.76 16.89
N ALA A 107 3.73 -22.87 17.42
CA ALA A 107 4.36 -24.18 17.25
C ALA A 107 4.46 -24.60 15.78
N GLY A 108 3.42 -24.33 14.99
CA GLY A 108 3.41 -24.58 13.54
C GLY A 108 4.44 -23.73 12.78
N GLU A 109 4.56 -22.45 13.12
CA GLU A 109 5.56 -21.56 12.53
C GLU A 109 7.00 -21.98 12.85
N VAL A 110 7.29 -22.32 14.12
CA VAL A 110 8.61 -22.81 14.53
C VAL A 110 9.01 -24.07 13.76
N GLU A 111 8.07 -25.00 13.54
CA GLU A 111 8.32 -26.22 12.77
C GLU A 111 8.57 -25.94 11.29
N ALA A 112 7.82 -24.99 10.68
CA ALA A 112 8.08 -24.56 9.30
C ALA A 112 9.48 -23.95 9.14
N TYR A 113 9.90 -23.08 10.06
CA TYR A 113 11.24 -22.50 10.08
C TYR A 113 12.33 -23.55 10.30
N ARG A 114 12.09 -24.52 11.19
CA ARG A 114 13.00 -25.64 11.43
C ARG A 114 13.24 -26.46 10.16
N GLN A 115 12.20 -26.75 9.38
CA GLN A 115 12.31 -27.47 8.11
C GLN A 115 13.12 -26.69 7.07
N LEU A 116 12.90 -25.38 6.95
CA LEU A 116 13.72 -24.50 6.10
C LEU A 116 15.19 -24.51 6.53
N HIS A 117 15.46 -24.34 7.82
CA HIS A 117 16.81 -24.29 8.37
C HIS A 117 17.58 -25.61 8.17
N TYR A 118 16.90 -26.76 8.34
CA TYR A 118 17.48 -28.07 8.01
C TYR A 118 17.75 -28.22 6.51
N GLY A 119 16.84 -27.74 5.66
CA GLY A 119 17.05 -27.74 4.20
C GLY A 119 18.31 -26.97 3.79
N PHE A 120 18.52 -25.78 4.34
CA PHE A 120 19.72 -24.97 4.08
C PHE A 120 20.99 -25.54 4.69
N SER A 121 20.91 -26.08 5.92
CA SER A 121 22.06 -26.68 6.60
C SER A 121 22.54 -27.96 5.89
N ALA A 122 21.61 -28.78 5.41
CA ALA A 122 21.94 -29.94 4.57
C ALA A 122 22.66 -29.51 3.28
N ALA A 123 22.23 -28.41 2.66
CA ALA A 123 22.88 -27.82 1.48
C ALA A 123 24.26 -27.21 1.77
N ARG A 124 24.56 -26.82 3.01
CA ARG A 124 25.87 -26.28 3.43
C ARG A 124 26.87 -27.32 3.95
N SER A 125 26.43 -28.56 4.18
CA SER A 125 27.26 -29.60 4.80
C SER A 125 28.59 -29.85 4.05
N GLU A 126 29.65 -30.17 4.80
CA GLU A 126 30.92 -30.64 4.22
C GLU A 126 30.69 -31.82 3.27
N VAL A 127 29.74 -32.71 3.57
CA VAL A 127 29.34 -33.80 2.66
C VAL A 127 28.86 -33.28 1.29
N PHE A 128 28.17 -32.14 1.25
CA PHE A 128 27.78 -31.50 0.00
C PHE A 128 28.96 -30.82 -0.70
N ARG A 129 29.83 -30.13 0.06
CA ARG A 129 31.07 -29.53 -0.46
C ARG A 129 32.06 -30.57 -0.98
N ASP A 130 32.33 -31.63 -0.24
CA ASP A 130 33.17 -32.77 -0.62
C ASP A 130 32.61 -33.49 -1.84
N LYS A 131 31.28 -33.56 -1.98
CA LYS A 131 30.65 -34.05 -3.21
C LYS A 131 30.88 -33.11 -4.39
N LEU A 132 30.86 -31.80 -4.16
CA LEU A 132 31.12 -30.79 -5.19
C LEU A 132 32.60 -30.76 -5.61
N GLU A 133 33.52 -30.75 -4.65
CA GLU A 133 34.97 -30.83 -4.87
C GLU A 133 35.37 -32.19 -5.45
N GLY A 134 34.72 -33.27 -5.03
CA GLY A 134 34.88 -34.59 -5.62
C GLY A 134 34.44 -34.63 -7.09
N TRP A 135 33.43 -33.86 -7.49
CA TRP A 135 33.01 -33.73 -8.89
C TRP A 135 33.97 -32.89 -9.74
N GLU A 136 34.63 -31.90 -9.15
CA GLU A 136 35.68 -31.13 -9.84
C GLU A 136 36.98 -31.92 -9.97
N SER A 137 37.37 -32.64 -8.92
CA SER A 137 38.58 -33.47 -8.87
C SER A 137 38.49 -34.68 -9.80
N ALA A 138 37.29 -35.27 -9.93
CA ALA A 138 37.05 -36.40 -10.84
C ALA A 138 37.13 -36.03 -12.33
N LYS A 139 37.16 -34.73 -12.70
CA LYS A 139 37.36 -34.31 -14.10
C LYS A 139 38.82 -34.26 -14.54
N SER A 140 39.78 -34.39 -13.62
CA SER A 140 41.21 -34.13 -13.91
C SER A 140 42.12 -35.36 -13.92
N SER A 141 41.60 -36.58 -13.64
CA SER A 141 42.40 -37.81 -13.73
C SER A 141 42.23 -38.48 -15.11
N PRO A 142 43.29 -38.66 -15.91
CA PRO A 142 43.25 -39.42 -17.16
C PRO A 142 43.20 -40.92 -16.83
N VAL A 143 42.04 -41.39 -16.37
CA VAL A 143 41.76 -42.82 -16.24
C VAL A 143 41.44 -43.35 -17.64
N ALA A 144 42.10 -44.43 -18.05
CA ALA A 144 41.77 -45.15 -19.27
C ALA A 144 40.35 -45.76 -19.13
N LEU A 145 39.34 -45.01 -19.60
CA LEU A 145 37.93 -45.35 -19.41
C LEU A 145 37.50 -46.45 -20.39
N LYS A 146 37.08 -47.60 -19.86
CA LYS A 146 36.02 -48.40 -20.49
C LYS A 146 34.79 -47.49 -20.63
N ALA A 147 34.23 -47.41 -21.82
CA ALA A 147 33.11 -46.53 -22.17
C ALA A 147 31.84 -46.84 -21.35
N ALA A 148 31.76 -46.31 -20.13
CA ALA A 148 30.53 -46.25 -19.37
C ALA A 148 29.62 -45.19 -20.01
N SER A 149 28.40 -45.61 -20.35
CA SER A 149 27.39 -44.81 -21.04
C SER A 149 27.19 -43.44 -20.38
N ARG A 150 27.53 -42.36 -21.11
CA ARG A 150 27.39 -40.95 -20.69
C ARG A 150 25.94 -40.47 -20.55
N ARG A 151 24.95 -41.34 -20.72
CA ARG A 151 23.53 -40.99 -20.68
C ARG A 151 23.03 -40.41 -19.34
N PRO A 152 23.47 -40.81 -18.13
CA PRO A 152 22.81 -40.37 -16.90
C PRO A 152 23.12 -38.92 -16.49
N LEU A 153 24.22 -38.32 -16.96
CA LEU A 153 24.58 -36.94 -16.59
C LEU A 153 23.72 -35.90 -17.32
N LEU A 154 23.43 -36.14 -18.61
CA LEU A 154 22.58 -35.25 -19.41
C LEU A 154 21.15 -35.19 -18.87
N TYR A 155 20.60 -36.32 -18.39
CA TYR A 155 19.29 -36.33 -17.74
C TYR A 155 19.26 -35.53 -16.43
N ARG A 156 20.35 -35.54 -15.64
CA ARG A 156 20.42 -34.74 -14.40
C ARG A 156 20.48 -33.24 -14.68
N ILE A 157 21.27 -32.82 -15.68
CA ILE A 157 21.34 -31.42 -16.11
C ILE A 157 19.99 -30.98 -16.70
N ALA A 158 19.37 -31.82 -17.52
CA ALA A 158 18.05 -31.54 -18.09
C ALA A 158 16.97 -31.43 -16.99
N ALA A 159 16.98 -32.31 -15.99
CA ALA A 159 16.05 -32.25 -14.87
C ALA A 159 16.25 -30.98 -14.01
N ALA A 160 17.50 -30.60 -13.73
CA ALA A 160 17.79 -29.38 -12.99
C ALA A 160 17.37 -28.12 -13.78
N ALA A 161 17.65 -28.06 -15.08
CA ALA A 161 17.21 -26.97 -15.94
C ALA A 161 15.68 -26.89 -16.02
N ALA A 162 14.99 -28.03 -16.14
CA ALA A 162 13.53 -28.08 -16.12
C ALA A 162 12.96 -27.58 -14.80
N ALA A 163 13.54 -27.95 -13.65
CA ALA A 163 13.12 -27.46 -12.35
C ALA A 163 13.30 -25.93 -12.21
N VAL A 164 14.43 -25.38 -12.67
CA VAL A 164 14.66 -23.93 -12.68
C VAL A 164 13.64 -23.22 -13.58
N LEU A 165 13.35 -23.75 -14.76
CA LEU A 165 12.35 -23.18 -15.67
C LEU A 165 10.94 -23.24 -15.08
N LEU A 166 10.59 -24.31 -14.36
CA LEU A 166 9.30 -24.42 -13.66
C LEU A 166 9.19 -23.40 -12.52
N LEU A 167 10.25 -23.26 -11.71
CA LEU A 167 10.28 -22.26 -10.63
C LEU A 167 10.23 -20.83 -11.18
N ALA A 168 10.97 -20.56 -12.25
CA ALA A 168 10.91 -19.27 -12.93
C ALA A 168 9.51 -19.01 -13.51
N GLY A 169 8.91 -20.00 -14.18
CA GLY A 169 7.56 -19.90 -14.72
C GLY A 169 6.52 -19.62 -13.63
N PHE A 170 6.58 -20.32 -12.50
CA PHE A 170 5.69 -20.11 -11.37
C PHE A 170 5.89 -18.74 -10.71
N GLY A 171 7.14 -18.34 -10.47
CA GLY A 171 7.48 -17.04 -9.90
C GLY A 171 7.05 -15.87 -10.79
N LEU A 172 7.26 -15.97 -12.10
CA LEU A 172 6.82 -14.97 -13.07
C LEU A 172 5.29 -14.88 -13.14
N ASN A 173 4.59 -16.02 -13.15
CA ASN A 173 3.14 -16.05 -13.16
C ASN A 173 2.54 -15.46 -11.88
N TRP A 174 3.11 -15.78 -10.73
CA TRP A 174 2.73 -15.20 -9.44
C TRP A 174 2.94 -13.68 -9.44
N TYR A 175 4.13 -13.21 -9.85
CA TYR A 175 4.43 -11.78 -9.92
C TYR A 175 3.48 -11.03 -10.87
N ALA A 176 3.20 -11.59 -12.05
CA ALA A 176 2.26 -11.01 -13.01
C ALA A 176 0.85 -10.90 -12.41
N ASN A 177 0.35 -11.95 -11.76
CA ASN A 177 -0.99 -11.94 -11.17
C ASN A 177 -1.10 -11.00 -9.96
N SER A 178 -0.07 -10.91 -9.11
CA SER A 178 -0.08 -10.06 -7.93
C SER A 178 0.00 -8.56 -8.23
N HIS A 179 0.62 -8.16 -9.34
CA HIS A 179 0.85 -6.74 -9.65
C HIS A 179 0.15 -6.22 -10.92
N TYR A 180 -0.20 -7.11 -11.85
CA TYR A 180 -0.72 -6.75 -13.17
C TYR A 180 -2.08 -7.38 -13.49
N SER A 181 -2.67 -8.16 -12.59
CA SER A 181 -4.08 -8.54 -12.75
C SER A 181 -4.99 -7.31 -12.65
N ARG A 182 -6.15 -7.35 -13.32
CA ARG A 182 -7.16 -6.27 -13.24
C ARG A 182 -7.48 -5.89 -11.78
N PRO A 183 -7.78 -6.82 -10.85
CA PRO A 183 -8.05 -6.47 -9.46
C PRO A 183 -6.86 -5.82 -8.75
N ALA A 184 -5.63 -6.30 -8.99
CA ALA A 184 -4.43 -5.72 -8.40
C ALA A 184 -4.19 -4.28 -8.86
N LEU A 185 -4.35 -4.02 -10.18
CA LEU A 185 -4.24 -2.67 -10.72
C LEU A 185 -5.33 -1.77 -10.14
N VAL A 186 -6.59 -2.20 -10.17
CA VAL A 186 -7.70 -1.43 -9.62
C VAL A 186 -7.47 -1.09 -8.14
N ALA A 187 -7.05 -2.06 -7.33
CA ALA A 187 -6.75 -1.84 -5.91
C ALA A 187 -5.58 -0.85 -5.70
N SER A 188 -4.55 -0.90 -6.54
CA SER A 188 -3.39 0.01 -6.43
C SER A 188 -3.69 1.46 -6.81
N TYR A 189 -4.71 1.68 -7.64
CA TYR A 189 -5.07 3.00 -8.18
C TYR A 189 -6.31 3.61 -7.56
N TYR A 190 -7.15 2.80 -6.92
CA TYR A 190 -8.31 3.31 -6.22
C TYR A 190 -7.88 4.05 -4.95
N GLN A 191 -8.24 5.32 -4.87
CA GLN A 191 -8.13 6.10 -3.66
C GLN A 191 -9.54 6.38 -3.17
N PRO A 192 -9.91 5.96 -1.94
CA PRO A 192 -11.21 6.31 -1.40
C PRO A 192 -11.30 7.84 -1.39
N PRO A 193 -12.44 8.41 -1.83
CA PRO A 193 -12.60 9.85 -1.84
C PRO A 193 -12.35 10.36 -0.43
N ARG A 194 -11.54 11.41 -0.30
CA ARG A 194 -11.34 12.03 0.99
C ARG A 194 -12.70 12.53 1.43
N SER A 195 -13.20 12.00 2.54
CA SER A 195 -14.35 12.54 3.25
C SER A 195 -13.94 13.83 3.94
N GLU A 196 -13.36 14.77 3.17
CA GLU A 196 -13.33 16.16 3.55
C GLU A 196 -14.79 16.54 3.64
N THR A 197 -15.27 16.61 4.87
CA THR A 197 -16.59 17.11 5.19
C THR A 197 -16.61 18.48 4.53
N ILE A 198 -17.35 18.63 3.43
CA ILE A 198 -17.45 19.89 2.70
C ILE A 198 -18.19 20.83 3.66
N MET A 199 -17.42 21.43 4.57
CA MET A 199 -17.89 22.34 5.61
C MET A 199 -18.17 23.67 4.92
N GLY A 200 -19.26 23.73 4.17
CA GLY A 200 -19.54 24.90 3.36
C GLY A 200 -20.86 24.80 2.60
N ASN A 201 -21.87 25.43 3.20
CA ASN A 201 -23.15 25.85 2.63
C ASN A 201 -24.19 24.78 2.26
N ASP A 202 -25.40 25.01 2.77
CA ASP A 202 -26.67 24.34 2.51
C ASP A 202 -27.17 24.50 1.06
N GLN A 203 -26.32 24.20 0.06
CA GLN A 203 -26.71 24.18 -1.35
C GLN A 203 -27.35 22.82 -1.68
N PRO A 204 -28.68 22.73 -1.89
CA PRO A 204 -29.36 21.44 -2.07
C PRO A 204 -28.89 20.65 -3.29
N THR A 205 -28.43 21.33 -4.35
CA THR A 205 -27.85 20.68 -5.55
C THR A 205 -26.53 20.00 -5.26
N LEU A 206 -25.63 20.65 -4.50
CA LEU A 206 -24.36 20.08 -4.06
C LEU A 206 -24.61 18.82 -3.23
N THR A 207 -25.60 18.84 -2.34
CA THR A 207 -26.01 17.67 -1.55
C THR A 207 -26.43 16.48 -2.43
N THR A 208 -27.16 16.73 -3.52
CA THR A 208 -27.62 15.66 -4.42
C THR A 208 -26.45 15.03 -5.19
N ILE A 209 -25.55 15.87 -5.74
CA ILE A 209 -24.35 15.40 -6.44
C ILE A 209 -23.42 14.64 -5.50
N ALA A 210 -23.18 15.17 -4.30
CA ALA A 210 -22.36 14.51 -3.29
C ALA A 210 -22.95 13.15 -2.87
N GLN A 211 -24.27 13.04 -2.72
CA GLN A 211 -24.93 11.76 -2.43
C GLN A 211 -24.78 10.75 -3.57
N GLN A 212 -24.94 11.18 -4.83
CA GLN A 212 -24.73 10.32 -6.00
C GLN A 212 -23.28 9.82 -6.07
N PHE A 213 -22.32 10.72 -5.87
CA PHE A 213 -20.90 10.40 -5.84
C PHE A 213 -20.54 9.45 -4.69
N THR A 214 -21.09 9.67 -3.49
CA THR A 214 -20.90 8.79 -2.32
C THR A 214 -21.43 7.39 -2.62
N ARG A 215 -22.66 7.29 -3.15
CA ARG A 215 -23.27 6.02 -3.53
C ARG A 215 -22.44 5.26 -4.58
N ALA A 216 -21.92 5.96 -5.59
CA ALA A 216 -21.09 5.34 -6.62
C ALA A 216 -19.80 4.75 -6.03
N ASN A 217 -19.17 5.47 -5.09
CA ASN A 217 -18.00 4.98 -4.36
C ASN A 217 -18.33 3.81 -3.42
N GLU A 218 -19.46 3.84 -2.72
CA GLU A 218 -19.90 2.70 -1.89
C GLU A 218 -20.10 1.43 -2.73
N LEU A 219 -20.72 1.55 -3.92
CA LEU A 219 -20.88 0.44 -4.85
C LEU A 219 -19.51 -0.09 -5.30
N PHE A 220 -18.56 0.80 -5.58
CA PHE A 220 -17.20 0.43 -5.94
C PHE A 220 -16.50 -0.35 -4.82
N GLN A 221 -16.56 0.16 -3.59
CA GLN A 221 -15.94 -0.48 -2.41
C GLN A 221 -16.55 -1.85 -2.10
N LYS A 222 -17.85 -2.02 -2.36
CA LYS A 222 -18.57 -3.31 -2.26
C LYS A 222 -18.29 -4.25 -3.43
N GLN A 223 -17.41 -3.86 -4.36
CA GLN A 223 -17.06 -4.62 -5.57
C GLN A 223 -18.24 -4.82 -6.55
N HIS A 224 -19.29 -4.01 -6.44
CA HIS A 224 -20.40 -3.98 -7.39
C HIS A 224 -20.02 -3.13 -8.62
N TYR A 225 -18.97 -3.52 -9.34
CA TYR A 225 -18.31 -2.67 -10.33
C TYR A 225 -19.20 -2.26 -11.50
N ALA A 226 -20.09 -3.13 -11.96
CA ALA A 226 -21.04 -2.79 -13.02
C ALA A 226 -22.02 -1.69 -12.57
N GLU A 227 -22.55 -1.77 -11.35
CA GLU A 227 -23.43 -0.75 -10.78
C GLU A 227 -22.67 0.54 -10.49
N ALA A 228 -21.44 0.43 -9.97
CA ALA A 228 -20.56 1.58 -9.72
C ALA A 228 -20.26 2.33 -11.03
N TYR A 229 -19.94 1.61 -12.11
CA TYR A 229 -19.73 2.18 -13.44
C TYR A 229 -20.96 2.99 -13.88
N GLN A 230 -22.15 2.40 -13.82
CA GLN A 230 -23.40 3.07 -14.22
C GLN A 230 -23.69 4.29 -13.33
N ALA A 231 -23.40 4.20 -12.04
CA ALA A 231 -23.58 5.31 -11.10
C ALA A 231 -22.64 6.48 -11.42
N PHE A 232 -21.36 6.23 -11.69
CA PHE A 232 -20.42 7.27 -12.12
C PHE A 232 -20.77 7.84 -13.49
N ASP A 233 -21.19 7.02 -14.45
CA ASP A 233 -21.61 7.46 -15.78
C ASP A 233 -22.85 8.38 -15.72
N GLY A 234 -23.84 7.99 -14.92
CA GLY A 234 -25.02 8.81 -14.66
C GLY A 234 -24.69 10.13 -13.96
N LEU A 235 -23.73 10.11 -13.02
CA LEU A 235 -23.23 11.32 -12.37
C LEU A 235 -22.54 12.25 -13.37
N LEU A 236 -21.64 11.73 -14.22
CA LEU A 236 -20.99 12.52 -15.26
C LEU A 236 -22.01 13.19 -16.20
N GLY A 237 -23.11 12.51 -16.51
CA GLY A 237 -24.22 13.07 -17.30
C GLY A 237 -25.00 14.17 -16.61
N SER A 238 -25.06 14.21 -15.27
CA SER A 238 -25.81 15.20 -14.49
C SER A 238 -24.98 16.45 -14.13
N LEU A 239 -23.66 16.33 -14.05
CA LEU A 239 -22.74 17.42 -13.65
C LEU A 239 -22.91 18.73 -14.43
N PRO A 240 -23.07 18.74 -15.78
CA PRO A 240 -23.23 19.99 -16.52
C PRO A 240 -24.45 20.82 -16.12
N ALA A 241 -25.51 20.17 -15.62
CA ALA A 241 -26.75 20.82 -15.23
C ALA A 241 -26.82 21.17 -13.72
N ALA A 242 -25.83 20.75 -12.93
CA ALA A 242 -25.89 20.82 -11.46
C ALA A 242 -25.67 22.24 -10.89
N GLY A 243 -25.25 23.21 -11.69
CA GLY A 243 -25.03 24.59 -11.25
C GLY A 243 -23.89 24.73 -10.23
N LEU A 244 -22.93 23.81 -10.24
CA LEU A 244 -21.75 23.84 -9.36
C LEU A 244 -20.81 24.97 -9.76
N ASP A 245 -20.11 25.55 -8.79
CA ASP A 245 -18.97 26.40 -9.09
C ASP A 245 -17.86 25.60 -9.81
N LYS A 246 -16.95 26.32 -10.45
CA LYS A 246 -15.90 25.71 -11.28
C LYS A 246 -15.05 24.69 -10.53
N PHE A 247 -14.73 24.95 -9.26
CA PHE A 247 -13.87 24.06 -8.47
C PHE A 247 -14.59 22.75 -8.17
N ASN A 248 -15.81 22.81 -7.62
CA ASN A 248 -16.59 21.62 -7.32
C ASN A 248 -16.94 20.81 -8.58
N HIS A 249 -17.28 21.49 -9.67
CA HIS A 249 -17.51 20.83 -10.95
C HIS A 249 -16.28 20.03 -11.40
N GLN A 250 -15.12 20.67 -11.41
CA GLN A 250 -13.87 20.02 -11.85
C GLN A 250 -13.51 18.83 -10.96
N TYR A 251 -13.62 18.99 -9.64
CA TYR A 251 -13.38 17.90 -8.69
C TYR A 251 -14.26 16.68 -8.96
N PHE A 252 -15.59 16.85 -9.01
CA PHE A 252 -16.49 15.73 -9.23
C PHE A 252 -16.33 15.11 -10.62
N LEU A 253 -16.04 15.93 -11.64
CA LEU A 253 -15.80 15.46 -13.01
C LEU A 253 -14.59 14.53 -13.05
N GLU A 254 -13.42 15.01 -12.61
CA GLU A 254 -12.17 14.28 -12.72
C GLU A 254 -12.14 13.01 -11.85
N GLN A 255 -12.69 13.08 -10.64
CA GLN A 255 -12.83 11.93 -9.74
C GLN A 255 -13.79 10.87 -10.31
N SER A 256 -14.91 11.31 -10.90
CA SER A 256 -15.89 10.38 -11.48
C SER A 256 -15.36 9.74 -12.77
N GLU A 257 -14.65 10.50 -13.62
CA GLU A 257 -13.99 9.94 -14.81
C GLU A 257 -12.97 8.86 -14.43
N TRP A 258 -12.14 9.13 -13.44
CA TRP A 258 -11.14 8.19 -12.95
C TRP A 258 -11.77 6.93 -12.35
N ASN A 259 -12.72 7.08 -11.42
CA ASN A 259 -13.34 5.93 -10.76
C ASN A 259 -14.24 5.11 -11.72
N ARG A 260 -14.85 5.75 -12.73
CA ARG A 260 -15.55 5.05 -13.81
C ARG A 260 -14.61 4.17 -14.63
N LEU A 261 -13.42 4.68 -14.98
CA LEU A 261 -12.38 3.88 -15.65
C LEU A 261 -11.98 2.67 -14.79
N LEU A 262 -11.70 2.88 -13.51
CA LEU A 262 -11.32 1.79 -12.61
C LEU A 262 -12.44 0.76 -12.45
N ALA A 263 -13.71 1.20 -12.42
CA ALA A 263 -14.86 0.30 -12.33
C ALA A 263 -14.98 -0.54 -13.61
N ALA A 264 -14.83 0.08 -14.78
CA ALA A 264 -14.81 -0.62 -16.06
C ALA A 264 -13.66 -1.65 -16.12
N MET A 265 -12.47 -1.32 -15.62
CA MET A 265 -11.33 -2.23 -15.57
C MET A 265 -11.58 -3.46 -14.70
N ALA A 266 -12.36 -3.33 -13.63
CA ALA A 266 -12.67 -4.43 -12.73
C ALA A 266 -13.71 -5.41 -13.30
N MET A 267 -14.34 -5.08 -14.43
CA MET A 267 -15.32 -5.94 -15.10
C MET A 267 -14.66 -6.92 -16.06
N ASP A 268 -15.27 -8.10 -16.26
CA ASP A 268 -14.82 -9.09 -17.24
C ASP A 268 -14.94 -8.56 -18.67
N THR A 269 -16.07 -7.89 -18.96
CA THR A 269 -16.39 -7.23 -20.22
C THR A 269 -16.57 -5.73 -19.99
N PRO A 270 -15.49 -4.93 -20.04
CA PRO A 270 -15.56 -3.49 -19.83
C PRO A 270 -16.45 -2.83 -20.89
N PRO A 271 -17.33 -1.89 -20.51
CA PRO A 271 -18.18 -1.15 -21.45
C PRO A 271 -17.43 -0.08 -22.26
N LEU A 272 -16.15 0.15 -21.94
CA LEU A 272 -15.24 1.08 -22.63
C LEU A 272 -13.88 0.42 -22.85
N ASP A 273 -13.03 0.99 -23.71
CA ASP A 273 -11.61 0.59 -23.84
C ASP A 273 -10.79 1.22 -22.69
N PRO A 274 -10.34 0.46 -21.68
CA PRO A 274 -9.64 1.05 -20.55
C PRO A 274 -8.30 1.67 -20.93
N ALA A 275 -7.60 1.13 -21.93
CA ALA A 275 -6.33 1.67 -22.38
C ALA A 275 -6.51 2.95 -23.20
N GLY A 276 -7.60 3.05 -23.96
CA GLY A 276 -8.04 4.27 -24.63
C GLY A 276 -8.40 5.38 -23.64
N GLU A 277 -9.23 5.05 -22.65
CA GLU A 277 -9.70 6.02 -21.65
C GLU A 277 -8.57 6.48 -20.73
N ALA A 278 -7.68 5.59 -20.28
CA ALA A 278 -6.47 5.98 -19.55
C ALA A 278 -5.58 6.94 -20.36
N ARG A 279 -5.47 6.76 -21.68
CA ARG A 279 -4.73 7.69 -22.55
C ARG A 279 -5.43 9.04 -22.69
N ARG A 280 -6.78 9.06 -22.74
CA ARG A 280 -7.56 10.31 -22.75
C ARG A 280 -7.27 11.12 -21.49
N ILE A 281 -7.40 10.52 -20.30
CA ILE A 281 -7.13 11.18 -19.01
C ILE A 281 -5.65 11.62 -18.92
N ALA A 282 -4.72 10.76 -19.36
CA ALA A 282 -3.29 11.09 -19.41
C ALA A 282 -2.94 12.29 -20.30
N GLY A 283 -3.75 12.55 -21.34
CA GLY A 283 -3.59 13.66 -22.27
C GLY A 283 -4.36 14.93 -21.88
N ALA A 284 -5.19 14.88 -20.84
CA ALA A 284 -5.91 16.04 -20.33
C ALA A 284 -4.98 16.85 -19.43
N ASP A 285 -4.54 18.02 -19.90
CA ASP A 285 -3.66 18.90 -19.14
C ASP A 285 -4.38 19.47 -17.90
N GLY A 286 -3.74 19.33 -16.74
CA GLY A 286 -4.28 19.80 -15.46
C GLY A 286 -5.26 18.85 -14.77
N HIS A 287 -5.53 17.67 -15.34
CA HIS A 287 -6.37 16.65 -14.71
C HIS A 287 -5.67 16.07 -13.46
N GLU A 288 -6.37 15.96 -12.34
CA GLU A 288 -5.84 15.50 -11.05
C GLU A 288 -5.11 14.14 -11.18
N PHE A 289 -5.72 13.20 -11.90
CA PHE A 289 -5.19 11.85 -12.16
C PHE A 289 -4.30 11.71 -13.40
N GLN A 290 -3.77 12.79 -13.97
CA GLN A 290 -3.00 12.71 -15.22
C GLN A 290 -1.77 11.80 -15.09
N ALA A 291 -1.05 11.87 -13.96
CA ALA A 291 0.16 11.09 -13.72
C ALA A 291 -0.14 9.59 -13.52
N GLU A 292 -1.20 9.30 -12.76
CA GLU A 292 -1.74 7.97 -12.50
C GLU A 292 -2.17 7.33 -13.81
N ALA A 293 -2.93 8.05 -14.64
CA ALA A 293 -3.38 7.58 -15.94
C ALA A 293 -2.21 7.27 -16.89
N LYS A 294 -1.12 8.06 -16.87
CA LYS A 294 0.12 7.78 -17.61
C LYS A 294 0.81 6.49 -17.13
N ARG A 295 0.82 6.23 -15.81
CA ARG A 295 1.38 4.98 -15.26
C ARG A 295 0.49 3.78 -15.61
N LEU A 296 -0.81 3.90 -15.41
CA LEU A 296 -1.80 2.87 -15.70
C LEU A 296 -1.79 2.49 -17.19
N SER A 297 -1.78 3.47 -18.09
CA SER A 297 -1.71 3.22 -19.54
C SER A 297 -0.48 2.40 -19.93
N ARG A 298 0.69 2.68 -19.34
CA ARG A 298 1.91 1.88 -19.57
C ARG A 298 1.78 0.45 -19.02
N GLN A 299 1.16 0.28 -17.85
CA GLN A 299 0.92 -1.05 -17.28
C GLN A 299 -0.05 -1.86 -18.13
N LEU A 300 -1.14 -1.28 -18.61
CA LEU A 300 -2.12 -1.91 -19.51
C LEU A 300 -1.49 -2.39 -20.83
N GLN A 301 -0.44 -1.71 -21.30
CA GLN A 301 0.28 -2.09 -22.53
C GLN A 301 1.42 -3.10 -22.28
N SER A 302 1.75 -3.36 -21.02
CA SER A 302 2.88 -4.23 -20.67
C SER A 302 2.60 -5.70 -21.03
N VAL A 303 3.67 -6.45 -21.28
CA VAL A 303 3.61 -7.90 -21.46
C VAL A 303 3.09 -8.61 -20.20
N TRP A 304 3.34 -8.04 -19.01
CA TRP A 304 2.86 -8.60 -17.74
C TRP A 304 1.35 -8.52 -17.61
N TYR A 305 0.74 -7.42 -18.03
CA TYR A 305 -0.73 -7.29 -18.04
C TYR A 305 -1.39 -8.29 -18.99
N LYS A 306 -0.80 -8.49 -20.19
CA LYS A 306 -1.28 -9.50 -21.16
C LYS A 306 -1.07 -10.95 -20.72
N TRP A 307 -0.10 -11.19 -19.85
CA TRP A 307 0.10 -12.51 -19.25
C TRP A 307 -0.94 -12.75 -18.16
N ALA A 308 -1.13 -11.77 -17.26
CA ALA A 308 -2.00 -11.90 -16.10
C ALA A 308 -3.51 -11.93 -16.40
N ASN A 309 -3.94 -11.50 -17.60
CA ASN A 309 -5.36 -11.36 -17.98
C ASN A 309 -5.59 -11.79 -19.43
#